data_AF-A0A806FFT5-F1
#
_entry.id   AF-A0A806FFT5-F1
#
_cell.length_a   1.000
_cell.length_b   1.000
_cell.length_c   1.000
_cell.angle_alpha   90.00
_cell.angle_beta   90.00
_cell.angle_gamma   90.00
#
_symmetry.space_group_name_H-M   'P 1'
#
loop_
_entity.id
_entity.type
_entity.pdbx_description
1 polymer ?
#
loop_
_entity_poly.entity_id
_entity_poly.type
_entity_poly.pdbx_seq_one_letter_code
_entity_poly.pdbx_strand_id
1 'polypeptide(L)'
;MGIQEALRKAAEMQSHLQIISVVEYGPYWIFSYCEPGLTPEECPGMPMLKMRRTDGFSTYLHVQDKDFLDIVKHATKVDLPEHTLPYSPTS
;
A
#
# COMPACT_ATOMS: atom_id res chain seq x y z
N MET A 1 -9.61 9.27 6.93
CA MET A 1 -8.14 9.33 6.96
C MET A 1 -7.60 9.78 5.61
N GLY A 2 -6.75 10.80 5.60
CA GLY A 2 -6.07 11.28 4.40
C GLY A 2 -4.92 10.36 3.97
N ILE A 3 -4.47 10.47 2.72
CA ILE A 3 -3.44 9.59 2.16
C ILE A 3 -2.08 9.71 2.88
N GLN A 4 -1.69 10.91 3.30
CA GLN A 4 -0.43 11.13 4.03
C GLN A 4 -0.42 10.44 5.40
N GLU A 5 -1.54 10.52 6.13
CA GLU A 5 -1.71 9.81 7.40
C GLU A 5 -1.70 8.29 7.20
N ALA A 6 -2.32 7.81 6.11
CA ALA A 6 -2.35 6.41 5.76
C ALA A 6 -0.96 5.86 5.37
N LEU A 7 -0.17 6.62 4.60
CA LEU A 7 1.22 6.32 4.26
C LEU A 7 2.07 6.15 5.51
N ARG A 8 2.02 7.12 6.43
CA ARG A 8 2.74 7.06 7.70
C ARG A 8 2.37 5.81 8.50
N LYS A 9 1.07 5.55 8.68
CA LYS A 9 0.60 4.36 9.41
C LYS A 9 1.04 3.06 8.74
N ALA A 10 0.91 2.97 7.43
CA ALA A 10 1.30 1.81 6.64
C ALA A 10 2.82 1.54 6.72
N ALA A 11 3.63 2.59 6.78
CA ALA A 11 5.08 2.51 6.95
C ALA A 11 5.49 2.14 8.38
N GLU A 12 4.80 2.66 9.39
CA GLU A 12 5.02 2.26 10.80
C GLU A 12 4.71 0.77 11.02
N MET A 13 3.68 0.22 10.36
CA MET A 13 3.33 -1.20 10.42
C MET A 13 4.36 -2.11 9.73
N GLN A 14 5.06 -1.61 8.70
CA GLN A 14 6.05 -2.34 7.92
C GLN A 14 7.38 -1.58 7.90
N SER A 15 7.92 -1.29 9.09
CA SER A 15 9.05 -0.36 9.25
C SER A 15 10.37 -0.79 8.58
N HIS A 16 10.46 -2.05 8.18
CA HIS A 16 11.60 -2.64 7.48
C HIS A 16 11.45 -2.62 5.95
N LEU A 17 10.30 -2.16 5.44
CA LEU A 17 9.97 -2.10 4.02
C LEU A 17 9.71 -0.65 3.59
N GLN A 18 9.72 -0.44 2.28
CA GLN A 18 9.31 0.79 1.64
C GLN A 18 7.99 0.59 0.89
N ILE A 19 7.08 1.56 0.98
CA ILE A 19 5.86 1.59 0.19
C ILE A 19 6.23 2.06 -1.21
N ILE A 20 5.91 1.27 -2.23
CA ILE A 20 6.26 1.54 -3.63
C ILE A 20 5.06 1.91 -4.50
N SER A 21 3.85 1.61 -4.04
CA SER A 21 2.62 1.94 -4.74
C SER A 21 1.47 2.02 -3.75
N VAL A 22 0.53 2.91 -4.04
CA VAL A 22 -0.76 2.96 -3.36
C VAL A 22 -1.86 3.01 -4.40
N VAL A 23 -2.86 2.15 -4.25
CA VAL A 23 -4.08 2.18 -5.03
C VAL A 23 -5.28 2.37 -4.12
N GLU A 24 -6.34 2.99 -4.63
CA GLU A 24 -7.62 3.10 -3.96
C GLU A 24 -8.64 2.13 -4.54
N TYR A 25 -9.42 1.53 -3.65
CA TYR A 25 -10.55 0.68 -4.02
C TYR A 25 -11.67 0.90 -3.00
N GLY A 26 -12.70 1.63 -3.41
CA GLY A 26 -13.84 1.98 -2.56
C GLY A 26 -13.39 2.60 -1.22
N PRO A 27 -13.73 1.99 -0.07
CA PRO A 27 -13.37 2.51 1.24
C PRO A 27 -11.95 2.12 1.68
N TYR A 28 -11.11 1.56 0.81
CA TYR A 28 -9.78 1.07 1.16
C TYR A 28 -8.65 1.77 0.40
N TRP A 29 -7.54 1.97 1.11
CA TRP A 29 -6.21 2.12 0.52
C TRP A 29 -5.54 0.75 0.48
N ILE A 30 -4.86 0.43 -0.62
CA ILE A 30 -4.06 -0.78 -0.75
C ILE A 30 -2.61 -0.37 -0.99
N PHE A 31 -1.72 -0.81 -0.11
CA PHE A 31 -0.30 -0.50 -0.15
C PHE A 31 0.50 -1.71 -0.63
N SER A 32 1.38 -1.47 -1.59
CA SER A 32 2.38 -2.44 -2.03
C SER A 32 3.74 -2.07 -1.45
N TYR A 33 4.50 -3.10 -1.06
CA TYR A 33 5.79 -2.94 -0.39
C TYR A 33 6.91 -3.59 -1.18
N CYS A 34 8.13 -3.17 -0.88
CA CYS A 34 9.37 -3.74 -1.39
C CYS A 34 10.48 -3.58 -0.34
N GLU A 35 11.54 -4.37 -0.43
CA GLU A 35 12.72 -4.15 0.41
C GLU A 35 13.43 -2.86 -0.04
N PRO A 36 14.06 -2.12 0.89
CA PRO A 36 14.87 -0.96 0.55
C PRO A 36 15.98 -1.30 -0.46
N GLY A 37 16.10 -0.48 -1.51
CA GLY A 37 17.13 -0.66 -2.56
C GLY A 37 16.74 -1.60 -3.70
N LEU A 38 15.59 -2.26 -3.62
CA LEU A 38 15.03 -3.05 -4.73
C LEU A 38 14.02 -2.22 -5.53
N THR A 39 13.96 -2.47 -6.83
CA THR A 39 12.94 -1.95 -7.74
C THR A 39 11.62 -2.73 -7.60
N PRO A 40 10.47 -2.14 -7.97
CA PRO A 40 9.19 -2.86 -8.00
C PRO A 40 9.24 -4.19 -8.79
N GLU A 41 10.01 -4.23 -9.87
CA GLU A 41 10.21 -5.42 -10.72
C GLU A 41 10.99 -6.54 -9.99
N GLU A 42 11.84 -6.17 -9.03
CA GLU A 42 12.64 -7.09 -8.20
C GLU A 42 11.90 -7.58 -6.95
N CYS A 43 10.66 -7.12 -6.73
CA CYS A 43 9.84 -7.43 -5.54
C CYS A 43 8.55 -8.22 -5.85
N PRO A 44 8.59 -9.36 -6.57
CA PRO A 44 7.40 -10.16 -6.80
C PRO A 44 6.94 -10.86 -5.51
N GLY A 45 5.63 -10.78 -5.22
CA GLY A 45 4.99 -11.57 -4.18
C GLY A 45 5.01 -11.00 -2.76
N MET A 46 5.37 -9.72 -2.59
CA MET A 46 5.25 -9.05 -1.29
C MET A 46 3.78 -8.90 -0.87
N PRO A 47 3.44 -9.17 0.40
CA PRO A 47 2.08 -8.96 0.91
C PRO A 47 1.63 -7.52 0.74
N MET A 48 0.42 -7.31 0.23
CA MET A 48 -0.20 -5.99 0.16
C MET A 48 -0.96 -5.71 1.45
N LEU A 49 -0.88 -4.48 1.96
CA LEU A 49 -1.67 -4.05 3.12
C LEU A 49 -2.94 -3.35 2.64
N LYS A 50 -4.10 -3.86 3.07
CA LYS A 50 -5.41 -3.26 2.86
C LYS A 50 -5.83 -2.49 4.11
N MET A 51 -6.05 -1.19 3.96
CA MET A 51 -6.34 -0.27 5.05
C MET A 51 -7.64 0.46 4.81
N ARG A 52 -8.58 0.39 5.77
CA ARG A 52 -9.84 1.11 5.68
C ARG A 52 -9.64 2.61 5.88
N ARG A 53 -10.20 3.42 4.98
CA ARG A 53 -10.05 4.89 4.95
C ARG A 53 -10.71 5.59 6.14
N THR A 54 -11.70 4.98 6.79
CA THR A 54 -12.46 5.62 7.86
C THR A 54 -11.71 5.64 9.19
N ASP A 55 -11.02 4.56 9.54
CA ASP A 55 -10.40 4.36 10.86
C ASP A 55 -8.99 3.74 10.80
N GLY A 56 -8.49 3.45 9.61
CA GLY A 56 -7.19 2.83 9.40
C GLY A 56 -7.09 1.40 9.92
N PHE A 57 -8.21 0.70 10.12
CA PHE A 57 -8.17 -0.75 10.37
C PHE A 57 -7.50 -1.42 9.17
N SER A 58 -6.51 -2.28 9.44
CA SER A 58 -5.63 -2.81 8.39
C SER A 58 -5.50 -4.32 8.48
N THR A 59 -5.55 -4.98 7.34
CA THR A 59 -5.29 -6.41 7.16
C THR A 59 -4.36 -6.61 5.98
N TYR A 60 -3.75 -7.79 5.87
CA TYR A 60 -3.13 -8.15 4.60
C TYR A 60 -4.21 -8.52 3.58
N LEU A 61 -3.96 -8.20 2.33
CA LEU A 61 -4.76 -8.62 1.19
C LEU A 61 -4.22 -9.97 0.71
N HIS A 62 -5.04 -11.02 0.83
CA HIS A 62 -4.70 -12.37 0.41
C HIS A 62 -5.33 -12.69 -0.94
N VAL A 63 -4.66 -13.54 -1.74
CA VAL A 63 -5.21 -14.03 -3.03
C VAL A 63 -6.55 -14.76 -2.85
N GLN A 64 -6.77 -15.35 -1.68
CA GLN A 64 -8.00 -16.06 -1.33
C GLN A 64 -9.13 -15.12 -0.88
N ASP A 65 -8.86 -13.82 -0.68
CA ASP A 65 -9.88 -12.86 -0.30
C ASP A 65 -10.90 -12.73 -1.44
N LYS A 66 -12.19 -12.74 -1.08
CA LYS A 66 -13.29 -12.72 -2.05
C LYS A 66 -13.25 -11.51 -2.98
N ASP A 67 -12.69 -10.40 -2.51
CA ASP A 67 -12.55 -9.15 -3.26
C ASP A 67 -11.18 -8.98 -3.91
N PHE A 68 -10.26 -9.94 -3.80
CA PHE A 68 -8.91 -9.83 -4.37
C PHE A 68 -8.93 -9.53 -5.86
N LEU A 69 -9.64 -10.34 -6.65
CA LEU A 69 -9.70 -10.17 -8.10
C LEU A 69 -10.40 -8.87 -8.52
N ASP A 70 -11.35 -8.41 -7.70
CA ASP A 70 -12.06 -7.17 -7.96
C ASP A 70 -11.16 -5.95 -7.71
N ILE A 71 -10.43 -5.97 -6.60
CA ILE A 71 -9.41 -4.98 -6.27
C ILE A 71 -8.34 -4.92 -7.37
N VAL A 72 -7.78 -6.06 -7.78
CA VAL A 72 -6.72 -6.08 -8.81
C VAL A 72 -7.18 -5.50 -10.15
N LYS A 73 -8.46 -5.67 -10.50
CA LYS A 73 -9.01 -5.20 -11.79
C LYS A 73 -9.51 -3.75 -11.76
N HIS A 74 -9.98 -3.29 -10.61
CA HIS A 74 -10.75 -2.05 -10.51
C HIS A 74 -10.14 -1.01 -9.58
N ALA A 75 -9.06 -1.34 -8.85
CA ALA A 75 -8.35 -0.36 -8.06
C ALA A 75 -7.73 0.72 -8.95
N THR A 76 -7.77 1.97 -8.47
CA THR A 76 -7.24 3.13 -9.17
C THR A 76 -5.93 3.55 -8.51
N LYS A 77 -4.89 3.79 -9.31
CA LYS A 77 -3.62 4.30 -8.79
C LYS A 77 -3.84 5.68 -8.16
N VAL A 78 -3.31 5.89 -6.96
CA VAL A 78 -3.37 7.20 -6.31
C VAL A 78 -2.24 8.08 -6.86
N ASP A 79 -2.61 9.25 -7.38
CA ASP A 79 -1.63 10.26 -7.78
C ASP A 79 -1.03 10.92 -6.53
N LEU A 80 0.28 10.68 -6.35
CA LEU A 80 1.06 11.26 -5.26
C LEU A 80 2.04 12.29 -5.82
N PRO A 81 2.41 13.32 -5.03
CA PRO A 81 3.45 14.25 -5.42
C PRO A 81 4.73 13.54 -5.83
N GLU A 82 5.45 14.12 -6.78
CA GLU A 82 6.75 13.61 -7.22
C GLU A 82 7.68 13.41 -6.01
N HIS A 83 8.45 12.32 -6.01
CA HIS A 83 9.33 11.90 -4.91
C HIS A 83 8.65 11.46 -3.60
N THR A 84 7.31 11.36 -3.53
CA THR A 84 6.64 10.80 -2.34
C THR A 84 6.94 9.30 -2.18
N LEU A 85 7.07 8.58 -3.30
CA LEU A 85 7.38 7.16 -3.33
C LEU A 85 8.81 6.96 -3.87
N PRO A 86 9.56 5.97 -3.36
CA PRO A 86 9.17 5.07 -2.28
C PRO A 86 9.06 5.78 -0.92
N TYR A 87 8.02 5.44 -0.15
CA TYR A 87 7.79 6.03 1.17
C TYR A 87 8.33 5.08 2.25
N SER A 88 9.21 5.59 3.11
CA SER A 88 9.72 4.88 4.28
C SER A 88 9.51 5.73 5.54
N PRO A 89 9.42 5.14 6.74
CA PRO A 89 9.20 5.90 7.97
C PRO A 89 10.42 6.76 8.37
N THR A 90 11.57 6.57 7.73
CA THR A 90 12.83 7.31 7.98
C THR A 90 13.19 8.32 6.90
N SER A 91 12.31 8.53 5.91
CA SER A 91 12.50 9.49 4.81
C SER A 91 12.03 10.90 5.15
#